data_AF-A0A346BYT1-F1
#
_entry.id   AF-A0A346BYT1-F1
#
_cell.length_a   1.000
_cell.length_b   1.000
_cell.length_c   1.000
_cell.angle_alpha   90.00
_cell.angle_beta   90.00
_cell.angle_gamma   90.00
#
_symmetry.space_group_name_H-M   'P 1'
#
loop_
_entity.id
_entity.type
_entity.pdbx_description
1 polymer ?
#
loop_
_entity_poly.entity_id
_entity_poly.type
_entity_poly.pdbx_seq_one_letter_code
_entity_poly.pdbx_strand_id
1 'polypeptide(L)'
;MCGPVNGETPCTGTMVPPGGTAHIADRADPPDSGTMRVFGGPRRARKRRPARISGAVRLPAAARALLGALPGLAAVAALFLCADGVERAADADADAVPAAATDRYAAPRPDIVPRSVWLGDAARAQPAPRYDDKVVAVFVHHTDTPNGYDCADVPAILRGVYQGQTGARDWDDIGYNFVVDRCGTVYEGRAGGIDRPVTGAHTQGFNHRTTGIAALGTYTAGVPVPDELTDAIAAVAAWKLGETGTDPRAKVALVSSNGLSRYAAGATARLPAVAGHDDGYQTSCPGAALTARLADIRDTAAHLQGRA
;
A
#
# COMPACT_ATOMS: atom_id res chain seq x y z
N MET A 1 -7.69 -52.88 10.61
CA MET A 1 -7.97 -53.77 11.76
C MET A 1 -7.10 -53.32 12.91
N CYS A 2 -7.62 -52.49 13.83
CA CYS A 2 -6.89 -52.06 15.01
C CYS A 2 -7.67 -52.53 16.24
N GLY A 3 -7.04 -53.37 17.06
CA GLY A 3 -7.50 -53.69 18.41
C GLY A 3 -6.99 -52.65 19.43
N PRO A 4 -7.54 -52.61 20.65
CA PRO A 4 -7.42 -51.47 21.54
C PRO A 4 -6.27 -51.64 22.56
N VAL A 5 -5.57 -50.55 22.87
CA VAL A 5 -4.87 -50.37 24.15
C VAL A 5 -5.04 -48.93 24.62
N ASN A 6 -5.44 -48.83 25.88
CA ASN A 6 -5.69 -47.62 26.66
C ASN A 6 -4.38 -46.88 27.02
N GLY A 7 -4.45 -45.57 27.24
CA GLY A 7 -3.50 -44.85 28.09
C GLY A 7 -2.96 -43.56 27.50
N GLU A 8 -3.22 -42.46 28.19
CA GLU A 8 -2.83 -41.08 27.88
C GLU A 8 -1.37 -40.87 27.47
N THR A 9 -1.18 -40.13 26.38
CA THR A 9 -0.12 -39.13 26.22
C THR A 9 -0.65 -38.09 25.23
N PRO A 10 -0.70 -36.78 25.55
CA PRO A 10 -1.07 -35.79 24.55
C PRO A 10 0.05 -35.77 23.51
N CYS A 11 -0.29 -36.04 22.26
CA CYS A 11 0.59 -35.83 21.14
C CYS A 11 0.90 -34.33 21.08
N THR A 12 2.02 -33.93 21.67
CA THR A 12 2.73 -32.69 21.34
C THR A 12 3.16 -32.82 19.88
N GLY A 13 2.23 -32.49 18.98
CA GLY A 13 2.52 -32.28 17.58
C GLY A 13 3.50 -31.14 17.48
N THR A 14 4.76 -31.47 17.26
CA THR A 14 5.81 -30.53 16.87
C THR A 14 5.28 -29.74 15.68
N MET A 15 4.99 -28.46 15.92
CA MET A 15 4.62 -27.50 14.89
C MET A 15 5.74 -27.51 13.85
N VAL A 16 5.49 -28.16 12.72
CA VAL A 16 6.37 -28.11 11.55
C VAL A 16 6.41 -26.63 11.16
N PRO A 17 7.57 -25.96 11.21
CA PRO A 17 7.64 -24.58 10.75
C PRO A 17 7.23 -24.59 9.26
N PRO A 18 6.26 -23.77 8.83
CA PRO A 18 5.90 -23.72 7.43
C PRO A 18 7.17 -23.39 6.64
N GLY A 19 7.50 -24.28 5.71
CA GLY A 19 8.68 -24.22 4.88
C GLY A 19 8.62 -22.98 4.00
N GLY A 20 9.16 -21.87 4.52
CA GLY A 20 9.33 -20.63 3.79
C GLY A 20 10.73 -20.11 4.07
N THR A 21 11.52 -19.98 3.02
CA THR A 21 12.88 -19.43 3.01
C THR A 21 12.99 -18.09 3.76
N ALA A 22 14.11 -17.87 4.44
CA ALA A 22 14.36 -16.78 5.38
C ALA A 22 14.62 -15.39 4.74
N HIS A 23 14.17 -15.15 3.50
CA HIS A 23 14.60 -13.98 2.70
C HIS A 23 13.47 -13.09 2.16
N ILE A 24 12.28 -13.08 2.77
CA ILE A 24 11.12 -12.35 2.22
C ILE A 24 11.10 -10.85 2.60
N ALA A 25 11.98 -10.41 3.50
CA ALA A 25 12.22 -8.99 3.69
C ALA A 25 13.09 -8.47 2.55
N ASP A 26 12.51 -7.69 1.63
CA ASP A 26 13.24 -6.90 0.64
C ASP A 26 14.14 -5.91 1.40
N ARG A 27 15.34 -6.36 1.80
CA ARG A 27 16.38 -5.46 2.30
C ARG A 27 16.86 -4.64 1.11
N ALA A 28 16.89 -3.33 1.28
CA ALA A 28 17.58 -2.46 0.34
C ALA A 28 19.08 -2.83 0.36
N ASP A 29 19.65 -3.12 -0.80
CA ASP A 29 21.10 -3.24 -0.94
C ASP A 29 21.78 -1.92 -0.53
N PRO A 30 22.94 -1.96 0.15
CA PRO A 30 23.69 -0.75 0.46
C PRO A 30 24.20 -0.08 -0.83
N PRO A 31 24.33 1.26 -0.85
CA PRO A 31 24.80 1.96 -2.03
C PRO A 31 26.26 1.61 -2.33
N ASP A 32 26.49 1.06 -3.52
CA ASP A 32 27.81 0.87 -4.11
C ASP A 32 28.53 2.23 -4.17
N SER A 33 29.66 2.32 -3.45
CA SER A 33 30.54 3.48 -3.45
C SER A 33 31.43 3.46 -4.70
N GLY A 34 30.81 3.65 -5.86
CA GLY A 34 31.50 3.81 -7.15
C GLY A 34 31.79 5.28 -7.45
N THR A 35 32.99 5.75 -7.12
CA THR A 35 33.48 7.08 -7.54
C THR A 35 33.67 7.11 -9.06
N MET A 36 32.77 7.76 -9.80
CA MET A 36 32.96 8.06 -11.23
C MET A 36 33.61 9.44 -11.37
N ARG A 37 34.90 9.48 -11.77
CA ARG A 37 35.63 10.71 -12.09
C ARG A 37 35.25 11.18 -13.50
N VAL A 38 34.63 12.35 -13.62
CA VAL A 38 34.40 13.05 -14.89
C VAL A 38 35.42 14.19 -15.02
N PHE A 39 36.28 14.14 -16.04
CA PHE A 39 37.14 15.26 -16.41
C PHE A 39 36.38 16.20 -17.36
N GLY A 40 36.10 17.42 -16.90
CA GLY A 40 35.58 18.53 -17.72
C GLY A 40 36.52 19.72 -17.69
N GLY A 41 37.13 20.06 -18.83
CA GLY A 41 38.03 21.23 -18.98
C GLY A 41 37.27 22.57 -19.08
N PRO A 42 37.89 23.71 -18.75
CA PRO A 42 37.18 24.98 -18.62
C PRO A 42 37.10 25.77 -19.94
N ARG A 43 35.91 26.27 -20.28
CA ARG A 43 35.71 27.32 -21.29
C ARG A 43 35.60 28.69 -20.62
N ARG A 44 36.49 29.62 -21.01
CA ARG A 44 36.52 31.04 -20.57
C ARG A 44 35.35 31.84 -21.14
N ALA A 45 34.67 32.62 -20.29
CA ALA A 45 33.70 33.63 -20.69
C ALA A 45 34.33 35.04 -20.72
N ARG A 46 34.10 35.79 -21.81
CA ARG A 46 34.51 37.21 -21.97
C ARG A 46 33.43 38.14 -21.38
N LYS A 47 33.84 39.08 -20.52
CA LYS A 47 33.00 40.20 -20.04
C LYS A 47 32.95 41.34 -21.06
N ARG A 48 31.77 41.90 -21.32
CA ARG A 48 31.58 43.22 -21.97
C ARG A 48 31.11 44.24 -20.93
N ARG A 49 31.65 45.46 -21.00
CA ARG A 49 31.28 46.62 -20.17
C ARG A 49 30.21 47.47 -20.87
N PRO A 50 29.28 48.13 -20.15
CA PRO A 50 28.38 49.11 -20.74
C PRO A 50 28.97 50.52 -20.70
N ALA A 51 28.60 51.35 -21.68
CA ALA A 51 28.93 52.77 -21.77
C ALA A 51 27.89 53.63 -21.02
N ARG A 52 28.36 54.72 -20.39
CA ARG A 52 27.54 55.74 -19.74
C ARG A 52 27.16 56.83 -20.74
N ILE A 53 25.91 57.28 -20.70
CA ILE A 53 25.45 58.53 -21.35
C ILE A 53 25.07 59.50 -20.23
N SER A 54 25.62 60.71 -20.28
CA SER A 54 25.35 61.83 -19.38
C SER A 54 24.46 62.85 -20.08
N GLY A 55 23.43 63.34 -19.38
CA GLY A 55 22.65 64.49 -19.84
C GLY A 55 21.31 64.64 -19.12
N ALA A 56 21.30 65.29 -17.95
CA ALA A 56 20.07 65.71 -17.29
C ALA A 56 20.15 67.21 -16.97
N VAL A 57 19.32 68.00 -17.65
CA VAL A 57 19.06 69.41 -17.35
C VAL A 57 18.17 69.49 -16.10
N ARG A 58 18.53 70.34 -15.13
CA ARG A 58 17.79 70.54 -13.88
C ARG A 58 16.81 71.70 -14.04
N LEU A 59 15.52 71.45 -13.80
CA LEU A 59 14.47 72.46 -13.60
C LEU A 59 14.34 72.83 -12.11
N PRO A 60 13.91 74.07 -11.78
CA PRO A 60 13.90 74.61 -10.41
C PRO A 60 12.79 74.03 -9.51
N ALA A 61 13.07 74.01 -8.21
CA ALA A 61 12.40 73.20 -7.18
C ALA A 61 10.91 73.51 -6.92
N ALA A 62 10.41 74.69 -7.33
CA ALA A 62 9.02 75.08 -7.06
C ALA A 62 7.98 74.33 -7.92
N ALA A 63 8.38 73.74 -9.05
CA ALA A 63 7.48 73.00 -9.93
C ALA A 63 7.28 71.52 -9.52
N ARG A 64 7.94 71.03 -8.46
CA ARG A 64 7.83 69.63 -8.00
C ARG A 64 6.79 69.38 -6.90
N ALA A 65 6.27 70.42 -6.24
CA ALA A 65 5.41 70.23 -5.07
C ALA A 65 3.91 70.10 -5.38
N LEU A 66 3.45 70.47 -6.58
CA LEU A 66 2.01 70.45 -6.94
C LEU A 66 1.62 69.35 -7.95
N LEU A 67 2.57 68.56 -8.47
CA LEU A 67 2.30 67.41 -9.34
C LEU A 67 2.50 66.03 -8.67
N GLY A 68 2.90 65.98 -7.40
CA GLY A 68 3.19 64.73 -6.69
C GLY A 68 2.01 64.09 -5.96
N ALA A 69 0.94 64.84 -5.66
CA ALA A 69 -0.13 64.37 -4.77
C ALA A 69 -1.30 63.68 -5.50
N LEU A 70 -1.50 63.94 -6.79
CA LEU A 70 -2.62 63.41 -7.57
C LEU A 70 -2.44 61.94 -8.03
N PRO A 71 -1.27 61.50 -8.53
CA PRO A 71 -1.10 60.08 -8.92
C PRO A 71 -1.02 59.14 -7.70
N GLY A 72 -0.58 59.64 -6.53
CA GLY A 72 -0.54 58.85 -5.29
C GLY A 72 -1.93 58.51 -4.74
N LEU A 73 -2.87 59.47 -4.79
CA LEU A 73 -4.25 59.24 -4.34
C LEU A 73 -5.02 58.28 -5.28
N ALA A 74 -4.79 58.38 -6.59
CA ALA A 74 -5.39 57.48 -7.57
C ALA A 74 -4.90 56.03 -7.44
N ALA A 75 -3.62 55.81 -7.10
CA ALA A 75 -3.07 54.48 -6.87
C ALA A 75 -3.63 53.81 -5.61
N VAL A 76 -3.86 54.58 -4.53
CA VAL A 76 -4.46 54.07 -3.29
C VAL A 76 -5.93 53.67 -3.52
N ALA A 77 -6.70 54.50 -4.23
CA ALA A 77 -8.09 54.16 -4.58
C ALA A 77 -8.20 52.90 -5.46
N ALA A 78 -7.29 52.72 -6.43
CA ALA A 78 -7.24 51.53 -7.26
C ALA A 78 -6.89 50.26 -6.47
N LEU A 79 -6.02 50.35 -5.45
CA LEU A 79 -5.70 49.22 -4.57
C LEU A 79 -6.88 48.80 -3.69
N PHE A 80 -7.66 49.76 -3.16
CA PHE A 80 -8.89 49.45 -2.42
C PHE A 80 -9.95 48.81 -3.31
N LEU A 81 -10.17 49.33 -4.53
CA LEU A 81 -11.11 48.77 -5.49
C LEU A 81 -10.73 47.35 -5.97
N CYS A 82 -9.42 47.06 -6.07
CA CYS A 82 -8.93 45.71 -6.38
C CYS A 82 -9.05 44.74 -5.20
N ALA A 83 -8.92 45.22 -3.95
CA ALA A 83 -9.10 44.38 -2.76
C ALA A 83 -10.58 44.01 -2.53
N ASP A 84 -11.49 44.97 -2.65
CA ASP A 84 -12.94 44.76 -2.52
C ASP A 84 -13.55 43.88 -3.63
N GLY A 85 -12.93 43.85 -4.82
CA GLY A 85 -13.33 43.00 -5.94
C GLY A 85 -12.87 41.55 -5.80
N VAL A 86 -11.75 41.30 -5.12
CA VAL A 86 -11.23 39.95 -4.84
C VAL A 86 -12.02 39.27 -3.71
N GLU A 87 -12.44 40.02 -2.69
CA GLU A 87 -13.24 39.47 -1.59
C GLU A 87 -14.67 39.13 -2.02
N ARG A 88 -15.33 39.94 -2.87
CA ARG A 88 -16.67 39.60 -3.41
C ARG A 88 -16.67 38.45 -4.42
N ALA A 89 -15.57 38.20 -5.11
CA ALA A 89 -15.43 37.04 -5.98
C ALA A 89 -15.19 35.74 -5.17
N ALA A 90 -14.59 35.85 -3.98
CA ALA A 90 -14.42 34.72 -3.07
C ALA A 90 -15.72 34.31 -2.35
N ASP A 91 -16.60 35.27 -2.06
CA ASP A 91 -17.90 34.98 -1.42
C ASP A 91 -18.99 34.49 -2.40
N ALA A 92 -18.87 34.76 -3.70
CA ALA A 92 -19.83 34.32 -4.72
C ALA A 92 -19.60 32.88 -5.22
N ASP A 93 -18.48 32.24 -4.84
CA ASP A 93 -18.15 30.83 -5.13
C ASP A 93 -18.49 29.91 -3.94
N ALA A 94 -19.11 30.47 -2.88
CA ALA A 94 -19.51 29.75 -1.67
C ALA A 94 -20.87 29.04 -1.76
N ASP A 95 -21.60 29.19 -2.87
CA ASP A 95 -22.64 28.24 -3.26
C ASP A 95 -21.97 27.09 -4.00
N ALA A 96 -21.36 26.21 -3.19
CA ALA A 96 -20.86 24.92 -3.64
C ALA A 96 -21.98 24.20 -4.41
N VAL A 97 -21.87 24.19 -5.73
CA VAL A 97 -22.44 23.13 -6.56
C VAL A 97 -22.07 21.84 -5.84
N PRO A 98 -23.03 20.97 -5.44
CA PRO A 98 -22.66 19.71 -4.84
C PRO A 98 -21.74 19.04 -5.85
N ALA A 99 -20.47 18.88 -5.49
CA ALA A 99 -19.57 18.03 -6.24
C ALA A 99 -20.31 16.71 -6.35
N ALA A 100 -20.84 16.42 -7.53
CA ALA A 100 -21.49 15.15 -7.79
C ALA A 100 -20.48 14.11 -7.30
N ALA A 101 -20.84 13.39 -6.24
CA ALA A 101 -20.01 12.33 -5.71
C ALA A 101 -19.76 11.41 -6.88
N THR A 102 -18.56 11.48 -7.46
CA THR A 102 -18.07 10.35 -8.21
C THR A 102 -17.79 9.32 -7.14
N ASP A 103 -18.81 8.59 -6.72
CA ASP A 103 -18.61 7.27 -6.11
C ASP A 103 -18.00 6.43 -7.23
N ARG A 104 -16.69 6.65 -7.40
CA ARG A 104 -15.81 5.84 -8.23
C ARG A 104 -15.85 4.49 -7.56
N TYR A 105 -16.08 3.45 -8.36
CA TYR A 105 -16.09 2.06 -7.96
C TYR A 105 -15.26 1.77 -6.70
N ALA A 106 -15.93 1.73 -5.56
CA ALA A 106 -15.36 1.64 -4.22
C ALA A 106 -16.22 0.69 -3.39
N ALA A 107 -15.63 0.10 -2.35
CA ALA A 107 -16.31 -0.81 -1.45
C ALA A 107 -16.09 -0.38 0.01
N PRO A 108 -17.06 -0.63 0.90
CA PRO A 108 -16.90 -0.33 2.31
C PRO A 108 -15.76 -1.15 2.91
N ARG A 109 -15.09 -0.59 3.92
CA ARG A 109 -14.14 -1.34 4.74
C ARG A 109 -14.88 -2.47 5.47
N PRO A 110 -14.45 -3.74 5.35
CA PRO A 110 -15.05 -4.83 6.12
C PRO A 110 -14.76 -4.67 7.62
N ASP A 111 -15.49 -5.39 8.46
CA ASP A 111 -15.14 -5.49 9.87
C ASP A 111 -13.78 -6.18 10.02
N ILE A 112 -12.88 -5.57 10.80
CA ILE A 112 -11.51 -6.03 10.97
C ILE A 112 -11.23 -6.16 12.46
N VAL A 113 -10.81 -7.35 12.88
CA VAL A 113 -10.29 -7.60 14.22
C VAL A 113 -8.90 -6.97 14.33
N PRO A 114 -8.72 -5.92 15.14
CA PRO A 114 -7.45 -5.20 15.22
C PRO A 114 -6.39 -6.03 15.95
N ARG A 115 -5.12 -5.68 15.74
CA ARG A 115 -3.99 -6.35 16.42
C ARG A 115 -4.10 -6.34 17.93
N SER A 116 -4.68 -5.29 18.52
CA SER A 116 -4.88 -5.21 19.98
C SER A 116 -5.73 -6.35 20.54
N VAL A 117 -6.60 -6.96 19.73
CA VAL A 117 -7.48 -8.07 20.14
C VAL A 117 -6.76 -9.42 20.04
N TRP A 118 -6.01 -9.67 18.97
CA TRP A 118 -5.42 -11.00 18.74
C TRP A 118 -3.95 -11.11 19.16
N LEU A 119 -3.16 -10.04 19.04
CA LEU A 119 -1.73 -10.05 19.34
C LEU A 119 -1.46 -9.81 20.83
N GLY A 120 -2.17 -8.83 21.42
CA GLY A 120 -2.04 -8.48 22.84
C GLY A 120 -0.58 -8.31 23.29
N ASP A 121 -0.24 -8.90 24.42
CA ASP A 121 1.09 -8.82 25.04
C ASP A 121 2.20 -9.58 24.27
N ALA A 122 1.85 -10.32 23.21
CA ALA A 122 2.84 -10.97 22.35
C ALA A 122 3.53 -9.98 21.39
N ALA A 123 3.06 -8.73 21.32
CA ALA A 123 3.66 -7.68 20.51
C ALA A 123 5.11 -7.40 20.96
N ARG A 124 6.03 -7.39 20.01
CA ARG A 124 7.42 -6.98 20.24
C ARG A 124 7.64 -5.54 19.78
N ALA A 125 8.72 -4.92 20.25
CA ALA A 125 9.19 -3.67 19.66
C ALA A 125 9.52 -3.91 18.18
N GLN A 126 8.89 -3.14 17.29
CA GLN A 126 9.08 -3.22 15.84
C GLN A 126 9.60 -1.88 15.33
N PRO A 127 10.35 -1.86 14.21
CA PRO A 127 10.64 -0.62 13.52
C PRO A 127 9.34 0.03 13.02
N ALA A 128 9.42 1.33 12.72
CA ALA A 128 8.27 2.05 12.18
C ALA A 128 7.81 1.42 10.85
N PRO A 129 6.48 1.28 10.61
CA PRO A 129 6.00 0.73 9.36
C PRO A 129 6.38 1.62 8.17
N ARG A 130 6.63 0.97 7.02
CA ARG A 130 6.87 1.62 5.73
C ARG A 130 5.56 1.72 4.96
N TYR A 131 5.39 2.80 4.20
CA TYR A 131 4.18 3.03 3.41
C TYR A 131 4.54 3.31 1.96
N ASP A 132 3.73 2.77 1.05
CA ASP A 132 3.73 3.14 -0.35
C ASP A 132 2.81 4.35 -0.60
N ASP A 133 2.76 4.84 -1.83
CA ASP A 133 1.84 5.92 -2.22
C ASP A 133 0.40 5.45 -2.40
N LYS A 134 0.18 4.16 -2.72
CA LYS A 134 -1.14 3.58 -3.00
C LYS A 134 -1.12 2.05 -3.08
N VAL A 135 -2.29 1.42 -3.03
CA VAL A 135 -2.48 -0.01 -3.35
C VAL A 135 -3.11 -0.17 -4.74
N VAL A 136 -2.46 -0.95 -5.62
CA VAL A 136 -2.96 -1.25 -6.97
C VAL A 136 -3.12 -2.74 -7.25
N ALA A 137 -2.65 -3.60 -6.35
CA ALA A 137 -2.85 -5.04 -6.43
C ALA A 137 -2.98 -5.69 -5.06
N VAL A 138 -3.55 -6.88 -5.06
CA VAL A 138 -3.68 -7.77 -3.91
C VAL A 138 -3.02 -9.09 -4.27
N PHE A 139 -2.21 -9.63 -3.35
CA PHE A 139 -1.72 -11.00 -3.44
C PHE A 139 -2.42 -11.87 -2.40
N VAL A 140 -3.05 -12.94 -2.87
CA VAL A 140 -3.71 -13.94 -2.03
C VAL A 140 -2.70 -15.05 -1.69
N HIS A 141 -2.63 -15.38 -0.41
CA HIS A 141 -1.77 -16.40 0.18
C HIS A 141 -2.60 -17.42 0.94
N HIS A 142 -1.99 -18.55 1.27
CA HIS A 142 -2.36 -19.33 2.44
C HIS A 142 -1.26 -19.23 3.51
N THR A 143 -1.57 -19.53 4.76
CA THR A 143 -0.57 -19.52 5.86
C THR A 143 0.20 -20.83 5.98
N ASP A 144 -0.27 -21.88 5.31
CA ASP A 144 0.19 -23.27 5.46
C ASP A 144 0.06 -23.79 6.90
N THR A 145 -0.99 -23.37 7.59
CA THR A 145 -1.38 -23.87 8.92
C THR A 145 -2.47 -24.93 8.79
N PRO A 146 -2.65 -25.83 9.77
CA PRO A 146 -3.77 -26.79 9.77
C PRO A 146 -5.14 -26.11 9.63
N ASN A 147 -6.11 -26.79 9.02
CA ASN A 147 -7.48 -26.29 8.83
C ASN A 147 -8.47 -26.74 9.94
N GLY A 148 -8.06 -27.72 10.75
CA GLY A 148 -8.89 -28.35 11.79
C GLY A 148 -8.96 -27.56 13.10
N TYR A 149 -9.08 -26.24 13.03
CA TYR A 149 -9.20 -25.36 14.19
C TYR A 149 -10.64 -24.85 14.35
N ASP A 150 -10.99 -24.51 15.60
CA ASP A 150 -12.19 -23.73 15.90
C ASP A 150 -11.90 -22.24 15.69
N CYS A 151 -12.86 -21.49 15.13
CA CYS A 151 -12.63 -20.07 14.81
C CYS A 151 -12.37 -19.21 16.06
N ALA A 152 -12.79 -19.67 17.25
CA ALA A 152 -12.44 -19.05 18.52
C ALA A 152 -10.93 -19.15 18.86
N ASP A 153 -10.20 -20.12 18.29
CA ASP A 153 -8.77 -20.34 18.54
C ASP A 153 -7.87 -19.47 17.64
N VAL A 154 -8.44 -18.80 16.64
CA VAL A 154 -7.68 -18.03 15.65
C VAL A 154 -6.73 -17.01 16.27
N PRO A 155 -7.08 -16.25 17.33
CA PRO A 155 -6.14 -15.37 18.00
C PRO A 155 -4.86 -16.07 18.49
N ALA A 156 -4.95 -17.32 18.97
CA ALA A 156 -3.79 -18.08 19.38
C ALA A 156 -2.95 -18.55 18.18
N ILE A 157 -3.61 -18.99 17.10
CA ILE A 157 -2.95 -19.43 15.87
C ILE A 157 -2.19 -18.26 15.22
N LEU A 158 -2.82 -17.07 15.13
CA LEU A 158 -2.19 -15.87 14.59
C LEU A 158 -0.97 -15.44 15.40
N ARG A 159 -1.00 -15.56 16.74
CA ARG A 159 0.19 -15.33 17.58
C ARG A 159 1.31 -16.32 17.25
N GLY A 160 0.99 -17.58 16.97
CA GLY A 160 1.97 -18.56 16.49
C GLY A 160 2.58 -18.17 15.15
N VAL A 161 1.76 -17.76 14.17
CA VAL A 161 2.23 -17.26 12.87
C VAL A 161 3.13 -16.03 13.05
N TYR A 162 2.71 -15.06 13.86
CA TYR A 162 3.48 -13.86 14.18
C TYR A 162 4.82 -14.20 14.84
N GLN A 163 4.86 -15.10 15.81
CA GLN A 163 6.08 -15.52 16.49
C GLN A 163 7.03 -16.29 15.55
N GLY A 164 6.49 -17.11 14.65
CA GLY A 164 7.29 -17.77 13.62
C GLY A 164 8.00 -16.78 12.70
N GLN A 165 7.32 -15.69 12.32
CA GLN A 165 7.88 -14.69 11.41
C GLN A 165 8.80 -13.68 12.13
N THR A 166 8.38 -13.13 13.26
CA THR A 166 9.18 -12.13 14.01
C THR A 166 10.24 -12.72 14.92
N GLY A 167 10.13 -14.00 15.28
CA GLY A 167 11.11 -14.72 16.07
C GLY A 167 12.05 -15.54 15.20
N ALA A 168 11.54 -16.61 14.60
CA ALA A 168 12.40 -17.57 13.91
C ALA A 168 12.97 -17.01 12.59
N ARG A 169 12.24 -16.12 11.90
CA ARG A 169 12.65 -15.53 10.61
C ARG A 169 13.19 -14.11 10.72
N ASP A 170 13.18 -13.52 11.92
CA ASP A 170 13.69 -12.17 12.21
C ASP A 170 13.07 -11.08 11.31
N TRP A 171 11.76 -11.16 11.07
CA TRP A 171 11.03 -10.14 10.34
C TRP A 171 10.52 -9.04 11.27
N ASP A 172 10.46 -7.82 10.73
CA ASP A 172 9.92 -6.63 11.41
C ASP A 172 8.42 -6.74 11.80
N ASP A 173 7.68 -7.69 11.27
CA ASP A 173 6.28 -7.97 11.63
C ASP A 173 5.83 -9.26 10.90
N ILE A 174 4.57 -9.66 11.12
CA ILE A 174 3.86 -10.52 10.18
C ILE A 174 3.90 -9.92 8.75
N GLY A 175 4.22 -10.73 7.74
CA GLY A 175 4.44 -10.29 6.36
C GLY A 175 3.17 -9.90 5.62
N TYR A 176 2.04 -10.49 6.00
CA TYR A 176 0.73 -10.23 5.39
C TYR A 176 0.10 -8.97 5.97
N ASN A 177 -0.62 -8.21 5.14
CA ASN A 177 -1.37 -7.03 5.57
C ASN A 177 -2.66 -7.44 6.30
N PHE A 178 -3.32 -8.49 5.82
CA PHE A 178 -4.52 -9.06 6.43
C PHE A 178 -4.44 -10.58 6.46
N VAL A 179 -5.13 -11.18 7.43
CA VAL A 179 -5.34 -12.62 7.50
C VAL A 179 -6.84 -12.87 7.59
N VAL A 180 -7.35 -13.86 6.85
CA VAL A 180 -8.77 -14.22 6.84
C VAL A 180 -8.90 -15.69 7.25
N ASP A 181 -9.75 -15.98 8.24
CA ASP A 181 -9.99 -17.36 8.68
C ASP A 181 -11.09 -18.06 7.86
N ARG A 182 -11.25 -19.37 8.09
CA ARG A 182 -12.28 -20.20 7.45
C ARG A 182 -13.73 -19.79 7.78
N CYS A 183 -13.94 -18.94 8.78
CA CYS A 183 -15.24 -18.41 9.18
C CYS A 183 -15.51 -17.01 8.58
N GLY A 184 -14.60 -16.48 7.76
CA GLY A 184 -14.74 -15.17 7.13
C GLY A 184 -14.34 -13.99 8.02
N THR A 185 -13.72 -14.23 9.18
CA THR A 185 -13.22 -13.15 10.03
C THR A 185 -11.96 -12.55 9.43
N VAL A 186 -11.93 -11.23 9.25
CA VAL A 186 -10.74 -10.49 8.79
C VAL A 186 -9.95 -9.98 9.99
N TYR A 187 -8.66 -10.28 10.02
CA TYR A 187 -7.73 -9.81 11.06
C TYR A 187 -6.72 -8.85 10.45
N GLU A 188 -6.43 -7.78 11.19
CA GLU A 188 -5.28 -6.91 10.89
C GLU A 188 -3.99 -7.73 11.02
N GLY A 189 -3.26 -7.87 9.91
CA GLY A 189 -1.92 -8.45 9.88
C GLY A 189 -0.89 -7.39 10.25
N ARG A 190 -0.08 -6.93 9.30
CA ARG A 190 0.99 -5.95 9.51
C ARG A 190 0.48 -4.62 10.05
N ALA A 191 1.15 -4.11 11.09
CA ALA A 191 0.73 -2.91 11.81
C ALA A 191 0.64 -1.67 10.90
N GLY A 192 -0.47 -0.93 11.01
CA GLY A 192 -0.68 0.31 10.26
C GLY A 192 -1.28 0.12 8.86
N GLY A 193 -1.67 -1.12 8.50
CA GLY A 193 -2.23 -1.45 7.19
C GLY A 193 -3.74 -1.26 7.02
N ILE A 194 -4.47 -1.03 8.11
CA ILE A 194 -5.91 -0.79 8.03
C ILE A 194 -6.18 0.49 7.23
N ASP A 195 -5.65 1.64 7.66
CA ASP A 195 -6.02 2.92 7.04
C ASP A 195 -4.98 3.46 6.05
N ARG A 196 -3.87 2.74 5.83
CA ARG A 196 -2.76 3.19 4.97
C ARG A 196 -2.16 2.05 4.15
N PRO A 197 -1.54 2.36 2.99
CA PRO A 197 -0.85 1.39 2.14
C PRO A 197 0.48 0.94 2.77
N VAL A 198 0.42 0.20 3.87
CA VAL A 198 1.63 -0.32 4.54
C VAL A 198 2.30 -1.39 3.65
N THR A 199 3.62 -1.27 3.46
CA THR A 199 4.40 -2.22 2.67
C THR A 199 4.55 -3.53 3.46
N GLY A 200 4.12 -4.63 2.84
CA GLY A 200 4.21 -5.98 3.40
C GLY A 200 5.60 -6.62 3.28
N ALA A 201 5.65 -7.90 3.64
CA ALA A 201 6.76 -8.82 3.36
C ALA A 201 6.17 -10.19 3.01
N HIS A 202 5.30 -10.22 2.01
CA HIS A 202 4.52 -11.40 1.64
C HIS A 202 4.89 -11.94 0.25
N THR A 203 5.33 -11.10 -0.69
CA THR A 203 5.60 -11.49 -2.07
C THR A 203 6.89 -10.85 -2.54
N GLN A 204 7.97 -11.63 -2.58
CA GLN A 204 9.27 -11.12 -3.04
C GLN A 204 9.16 -10.48 -4.42
N GLY A 205 9.80 -9.33 -4.59
CA GLY A 205 9.69 -8.52 -5.80
C GLY A 205 8.43 -7.64 -5.85
N PHE A 206 7.34 -7.98 -5.16
CA PHE A 206 6.05 -7.31 -5.32
C PHE A 206 5.38 -6.90 -4.01
N ASN A 207 6.17 -6.64 -2.96
CA ASN A 207 5.66 -6.08 -1.70
C ASN A 207 5.19 -4.62 -1.83
N HIS A 208 5.75 -3.88 -2.79
CA HIS A 208 5.42 -2.46 -3.00
C HIS A 208 4.11 -2.27 -3.74
N ARG A 209 3.29 -1.33 -3.26
CA ARG A 209 1.98 -0.96 -3.81
C ARG A 209 0.98 -2.11 -3.85
N THR A 210 1.16 -3.10 -2.99
CA THR A 210 0.28 -4.26 -2.92
C THR A 210 -0.17 -4.53 -1.49
N THR A 211 -1.27 -5.29 -1.36
CA THR A 211 -1.76 -5.81 -0.09
C THR A 211 -1.71 -7.33 -0.11
N GLY A 212 -1.04 -7.94 0.85
CA GLY A 212 -1.05 -9.39 1.05
C GLY A 212 -2.22 -9.81 1.95
N ILE A 213 -3.09 -10.68 1.44
CA ILE A 213 -4.17 -11.31 2.21
C ILE A 213 -3.84 -12.80 2.35
N ALA A 214 -3.65 -13.28 3.57
CA ALA A 214 -3.45 -14.70 3.82
C ALA A 214 -4.72 -15.39 4.29
N ALA A 215 -5.13 -16.44 3.59
CA ALA A 215 -6.10 -17.39 4.08
C ALA A 215 -5.47 -18.26 5.16
N LEU A 216 -6.00 -18.23 6.38
CA LEU A 216 -5.53 -19.06 7.48
C LEU A 216 -5.87 -20.51 7.22
N GLY A 217 -4.86 -21.30 6.87
CA GLY A 217 -5.03 -22.69 6.46
C GLY A 217 -4.02 -23.16 5.41
N THR A 218 -4.24 -24.39 4.94
CA THR A 218 -3.57 -25.02 3.79
C THR A 218 -4.62 -25.44 2.77
N TYR A 219 -4.69 -24.77 1.62
CA TYR A 219 -5.70 -24.99 0.56
C TYR A 219 -5.13 -25.67 -0.70
N THR A 220 -4.49 -26.82 -0.53
CA THR A 220 -3.97 -27.65 -1.65
C THR A 220 -5.10 -28.33 -2.44
N ALA A 221 -4.77 -29.00 -3.54
CA ALA A 221 -5.76 -29.65 -4.39
C ALA A 221 -6.67 -30.61 -3.60
N GLY A 222 -7.98 -30.51 -3.82
CA GLY A 222 -9.00 -31.32 -3.15
C GLY A 222 -9.40 -30.84 -1.76
N VAL A 223 -8.72 -29.84 -1.19
CA VAL A 223 -9.13 -29.21 0.07
C VAL A 223 -10.34 -28.30 -0.18
N PRO A 224 -11.44 -28.43 0.57
CA PRO A 224 -12.56 -27.48 0.48
C PRO A 224 -12.13 -26.06 0.84
N VAL A 225 -12.59 -25.09 0.05
CA VAL A 225 -12.41 -23.65 0.33
C VAL A 225 -13.77 -23.11 0.78
N PRO A 226 -13.94 -22.69 2.05
CA PRO A 226 -15.18 -22.10 2.54
C PRO A 226 -15.54 -20.84 1.77
N ASP A 227 -16.84 -20.62 1.55
CA ASP A 227 -17.30 -19.44 0.81
C ASP A 227 -17.15 -18.17 1.66
N GLU A 228 -17.33 -18.26 2.97
CA GLU A 228 -17.12 -17.16 3.91
C GLU A 228 -15.69 -16.62 3.85
N LEU A 229 -14.71 -17.52 3.69
CA LEU A 229 -13.31 -17.15 3.48
C LEU A 229 -13.13 -16.39 2.16
N THR A 230 -13.68 -16.90 1.06
CA THR A 230 -13.52 -16.25 -0.25
C THR A 230 -14.23 -14.91 -0.32
N ASP A 231 -15.40 -14.79 0.30
CA ASP A 231 -16.19 -13.56 0.37
C ASP A 231 -15.47 -12.48 1.19
N ALA A 232 -14.87 -12.86 2.32
CA ALA A 232 -14.08 -11.94 3.13
C ALA A 232 -12.78 -11.50 2.42
N ILE A 233 -12.10 -12.40 1.69
CA ILE A 233 -10.97 -12.03 0.83
C ILE A 233 -11.42 -11.04 -0.25
N ALA A 234 -12.57 -11.31 -0.90
CA ALA A 234 -13.12 -10.43 -1.91
C ALA A 234 -13.48 -9.05 -1.34
N ALA A 235 -14.06 -8.98 -0.14
CA ALA A 235 -14.39 -7.72 0.53
C ALA A 235 -13.15 -6.86 0.84
N VAL A 236 -12.09 -7.48 1.37
CA VAL A 236 -10.81 -6.76 1.61
C VAL A 236 -10.20 -6.30 0.29
N ALA A 237 -10.21 -7.14 -0.74
CA ALA A 237 -9.68 -6.77 -2.06
C ALA A 237 -10.47 -5.64 -2.71
N ALA A 238 -11.80 -5.69 -2.66
CA ALA A 238 -12.69 -4.66 -3.17
C ALA A 238 -12.43 -3.31 -2.52
N TRP A 239 -12.33 -3.31 -1.18
CA TRP A 239 -12.06 -2.10 -0.40
C TRP A 239 -10.70 -1.49 -0.75
N LYS A 240 -9.62 -2.29 -0.67
CA LYS A 240 -8.26 -1.80 -0.91
C LYS A 240 -8.02 -1.34 -2.34
N LEU A 241 -8.58 -2.05 -3.34
CA LEU A 241 -8.48 -1.63 -4.74
C LEU A 241 -9.41 -0.47 -5.07
N GLY A 242 -10.48 -0.29 -4.29
CA GLY A 242 -11.43 0.82 -4.41
C GLY A 242 -10.80 2.17 -4.10
N GLU A 243 -9.83 2.22 -3.17
CA GLU A 243 -9.06 3.43 -2.84
C GLU A 243 -8.35 4.04 -4.07
N THR A 244 -8.03 3.22 -5.08
CA THR A 244 -7.42 3.67 -6.34
C THR A 244 -8.32 3.53 -7.56
N GLY A 245 -9.55 3.04 -7.39
CA GLY A 245 -10.47 2.73 -8.49
C GLY A 245 -9.98 1.58 -9.39
N THR A 246 -9.07 0.74 -8.90
CA THR A 246 -8.57 -0.43 -9.64
C THR A 246 -9.67 -1.48 -9.75
N ASP A 247 -9.99 -1.92 -10.97
CA ASP A 247 -10.92 -3.05 -11.19
C ASP A 247 -10.25 -4.36 -10.75
N PRO A 248 -10.82 -5.12 -9.81
CA PRO A 248 -10.27 -6.40 -9.34
C PRO A 248 -10.07 -7.43 -10.45
N ARG A 249 -10.82 -7.35 -11.56
CA ARG A 249 -10.73 -8.24 -12.73
C ARG A 249 -9.61 -7.84 -13.69
N ALA A 250 -9.04 -6.65 -13.55
CA ALA A 250 -8.02 -6.15 -14.46
C ALA A 250 -6.65 -6.81 -14.25
N LYS A 251 -5.74 -6.52 -15.18
CA LYS A 251 -4.30 -6.72 -14.98
C LYS A 251 -3.62 -5.38 -14.75
N VAL A 252 -2.68 -5.33 -13.83
CA VAL A 252 -1.89 -4.14 -13.49
C VAL A 252 -0.40 -4.37 -13.76
N ALA A 253 0.31 -3.28 -13.98
CA ALA A 253 1.76 -3.29 -14.13
C ALA A 253 2.42 -3.14 -12.76
N LEU A 254 3.23 -4.12 -12.36
CA LEU A 254 4.02 -4.11 -11.12
C LEU A 254 5.50 -4.23 -11.47
N VAL A 255 6.35 -3.51 -10.74
CA VAL A 255 7.80 -3.54 -10.94
C VAL A 255 8.42 -4.44 -9.87
N SER A 256 9.23 -5.43 -10.28
CA SER A 256 9.94 -6.28 -9.34
C SER A 256 11.00 -5.48 -8.57
N SER A 257 10.86 -5.36 -7.26
CA SER A 257 11.80 -4.64 -6.39
C SER A 257 13.18 -5.28 -6.30
N ASN A 258 13.27 -6.59 -6.52
CA ASN A 258 14.51 -7.36 -6.53
C ASN A 258 14.45 -8.52 -7.52
N GLY A 259 15.54 -9.30 -7.60
CA GLY A 259 15.68 -10.45 -8.49
C GLY A 259 15.32 -11.80 -7.86
N LEU A 260 14.64 -11.81 -6.71
CA LEU A 260 14.29 -13.04 -6.00
C LEU A 260 12.92 -13.59 -6.40
N SER A 261 12.13 -12.84 -7.18
CA SER A 261 10.84 -13.25 -7.72
C SER A 261 11.00 -14.07 -9.01
N ARG A 262 9.89 -14.33 -9.73
CA ARG A 262 9.94 -14.86 -11.11
C ARG A 262 10.52 -13.86 -12.11
N TYR A 263 10.67 -12.60 -11.70
CA TYR A 263 11.02 -11.47 -12.55
C TYR A 263 12.34 -10.84 -12.08
N ALA A 264 13.17 -10.41 -13.03
CA ALA A 264 14.40 -9.70 -12.72
C ALA A 264 14.11 -8.37 -12.01
N ALA A 265 15.04 -7.90 -11.17
CA ALA A 265 14.94 -6.59 -10.53
C ALA A 265 14.70 -5.48 -11.56
N GLY A 266 13.74 -4.60 -11.30
CA GLY A 266 13.34 -3.52 -12.20
C GLY A 266 12.45 -3.95 -13.38
N ALA A 267 12.24 -5.24 -13.61
CA ALA A 267 11.34 -5.71 -14.66
C ALA A 267 9.88 -5.38 -14.32
N THR A 268 9.12 -4.97 -15.34
CA THR A 268 7.67 -4.74 -15.20
C THR A 268 6.90 -6.00 -15.59
N ALA A 269 6.16 -6.56 -14.63
CA ALA A 269 5.24 -7.67 -14.83
C ALA A 269 3.80 -7.15 -15.01
N ARG A 270 3.03 -7.76 -15.93
CA ARG A 270 1.58 -7.56 -16.04
C ARG A 270 0.86 -8.70 -15.33
N LEU A 271 0.44 -8.45 -14.10
CA LEU A 271 -0.19 -9.44 -13.21
C LEU A 271 -1.67 -9.10 -12.97
N PRO A 272 -2.53 -10.08 -12.61
CA PRO A 272 -3.89 -9.79 -12.15
C PRO A 272 -3.89 -8.79 -10.98
N ALA A 273 -4.90 -7.91 -10.90
CA ALA A 273 -5.06 -6.99 -9.79
C ALA A 273 -5.33 -7.73 -8.47
N VAL A 274 -6.00 -8.88 -8.52
CA VAL A 274 -6.04 -9.87 -7.44
C VAL A 274 -5.29 -11.11 -7.92
N ALA A 275 -4.05 -11.29 -7.48
CA ALA A 275 -3.15 -12.36 -7.93
C ALA A 275 -2.97 -13.43 -6.84
N GLY A 276 -2.67 -14.66 -7.24
CA GLY A 276 -2.12 -15.65 -6.31
C GLY A 276 -0.64 -15.36 -6.06
N HIS A 277 -0.09 -15.80 -4.92
CA HIS A 277 1.35 -15.66 -4.68
C HIS A 277 2.20 -16.35 -5.77
N ASP A 278 1.73 -17.48 -6.28
CA ASP A 278 2.33 -18.24 -7.38
C ASP A 278 2.43 -17.46 -8.71
N ASP A 279 1.60 -16.43 -8.93
CA ASP A 279 1.73 -15.53 -10.09
C ASP A 279 3.03 -14.71 -10.04
N GLY A 280 3.46 -14.28 -8.85
CA GLY A 280 4.63 -13.43 -8.64
C GLY A 280 5.91 -14.17 -8.24
N TYR A 281 5.78 -15.31 -7.57
CA TYR A 281 6.89 -16.01 -6.92
C TYR A 281 6.87 -17.53 -7.21
N GLN A 282 8.03 -18.18 -7.11
CA GLN A 282 8.20 -19.62 -7.32
C GLN A 282 7.70 -20.43 -6.10
N THR A 283 6.38 -20.49 -5.92
CA THR A 283 5.71 -21.17 -4.82
C THR A 283 4.45 -21.91 -5.29
N SER A 284 3.94 -22.80 -4.44
CA SER A 284 2.61 -23.42 -4.59
C SER A 284 1.50 -22.64 -3.88
N CYS A 285 1.84 -21.64 -3.06
CA CYS A 285 0.89 -20.75 -2.38
C CYS A 285 0.12 -19.90 -3.43
N PRO A 286 -1.20 -19.69 -3.30
CA PRO A 286 -2.09 -19.96 -2.16
C PRO A 286 -2.62 -21.40 -2.06
N GLY A 287 -2.12 -22.32 -2.89
CA GLY A 287 -2.57 -23.69 -2.98
C GLY A 287 -3.60 -23.85 -4.10
N ALA A 288 -3.57 -25.01 -4.77
CA ALA A 288 -4.34 -25.23 -5.98
C ALA A 288 -5.85 -25.06 -5.81
N ALA A 289 -6.43 -25.38 -4.64
CA ALA A 289 -7.86 -25.19 -4.41
C ALA A 289 -8.23 -23.71 -4.28
N LEU A 290 -7.43 -22.90 -3.57
CA LEU A 290 -7.68 -21.47 -3.45
C LEU A 290 -7.33 -20.72 -4.75
N THR A 291 -6.29 -21.12 -5.47
CA THR A 291 -5.97 -20.61 -6.82
C THR A 291 -7.16 -20.77 -7.77
N ALA A 292 -7.86 -21.91 -7.71
CA ALA A 292 -9.04 -22.15 -8.54
C ALA A 292 -10.21 -21.18 -8.25
N ARG A 293 -10.28 -20.60 -7.04
CA ARG A 293 -11.32 -19.63 -6.64
C ARG A 293 -10.97 -18.17 -6.97
N LEU A 294 -9.76 -17.89 -7.48
CA LEU A 294 -9.32 -16.50 -7.71
C LEU A 294 -10.16 -15.76 -8.77
N ALA A 295 -10.75 -16.45 -9.74
CA ALA A 295 -11.66 -15.82 -10.69
C ALA A 295 -12.93 -15.32 -9.99
N ASP A 296 -13.59 -16.19 -9.22
CA ASP A 296 -14.81 -15.86 -8.46
C ASP A 296 -14.56 -14.73 -7.45
N ILE A 297 -13.40 -14.74 -6.78
CA ILE A 297 -13.01 -13.67 -5.84
C ILE A 297 -12.90 -12.33 -6.57
N ARG A 298 -12.33 -12.29 -7.78
CA ARG A 298 -12.22 -11.06 -8.58
C ARG A 298 -13.59 -10.54 -8.98
N ASP A 299 -14.48 -11.41 -9.43
CA ASP A 299 -15.82 -11.03 -9.86
C ASP A 299 -16.64 -10.52 -8.66
N THR A 300 -16.59 -11.23 -7.53
CA THR A 300 -17.23 -10.79 -6.28
C THR A 300 -16.69 -9.46 -5.80
N ALA A 301 -15.36 -9.27 -5.82
CA ALA A 301 -14.75 -8.00 -5.44
C ALA A 301 -15.16 -6.84 -6.37
N ALA A 302 -15.28 -7.10 -7.68
CA ALA A 302 -15.76 -6.11 -8.64
C ALA A 302 -17.22 -5.73 -8.38
N HIS A 303 -18.09 -6.72 -8.10
CA HIS A 303 -19.48 -6.47 -7.73
C HIS A 303 -19.59 -5.65 -6.44
N LEU A 304 -18.76 -5.93 -5.43
CA LEU A 304 -18.70 -5.15 -4.18
C LEU A 304 -18.23 -3.71 -4.41
N GLN A 305 -17.46 -3.45 -5.47
CA GLN A 305 -17.13 -2.09 -5.93
C GLN A 305 -18.25 -1.43 -6.75
N GLY A 306 -19.40 -2.08 -6.93
CA GLY A 306 -20.50 -1.57 -7.76
C GLY A 306 -20.25 -1.68 -9.27
N ARG A 307 -19.33 -2.55 -9.70
CA ARG A 307 -19.07 -2.80 -11.13
C ARG A 307 -20.04 -3.85 -11.66
N ALA A 308 -20.59 -3.57 -12.85
CA ALA A 308 -21.37 -4.53 -13.63
C ALA A 308 -20.50 -5.60 -14.30
#